data_AF-A0A660ZNT7-F1
#
_entry.id   AF-A0A660ZNT7-F1
#
_cell.length_a   1.000
_cell.length_b   1.000
_cell.length_c   1.000
_cell.angle_alpha   90.00
_cell.angle_beta   90.00
_cell.angle_gamma   90.00
#
_symmetry.space_group_name_H-M   'P 1'
#
loop_
_entity.id
_entity.type
_entity.pdbx_description
1 polymer ?
#
loop_
_entity_poly.entity_id
_entity_poly.type
_entity_poly.pdbx_seq_one_letter_code
_entity_poly.pdbx_strand_id
1 'polypeptide(L)'
;MPTHIANRLTSLDLEFSLSAFTEYMTAKSTNEVAIAFAQFRPELLESFDPDKGVNCTPRSFIAAANYIGVSPEGTLEYELMSGTIGEGAASEFIGFTKIYQELPPFEEFIANPEGIEVPKKADVLFATIQMLSYGTTKENLDRISLFISRLSSNPEKQVMYYKSVVSKNPKLIMEPACREFVAKNKEFMF
;
A
#
# COMPACT_ATOMS: atom_id res chain seq x y z
N MET A 1 -31.42 -10.31 -20.77
CA MET A 1 -32.56 -10.79 -19.96
C MET A 1 -33.86 -10.15 -20.45
N PRO A 2 -34.99 -10.87 -20.59
CA PRO A 2 -36.28 -10.28 -21.00
C PRO A 2 -36.81 -9.26 -19.96
N THR A 3 -37.43 -8.17 -20.43
CA THR A 3 -37.83 -7.02 -19.58
C THR A 3 -38.85 -7.36 -18.48
N HIS A 4 -39.76 -8.32 -18.71
CA HIS A 4 -40.73 -8.76 -17.71
C HIS A 4 -40.12 -9.51 -16.53
N ILE A 5 -38.92 -10.09 -16.68
CA ILE A 5 -38.14 -10.69 -15.59
C ILE A 5 -37.32 -9.61 -14.88
N ALA A 6 -36.72 -8.67 -15.63
CA ALA A 6 -35.96 -7.56 -15.07
C ALA A 6 -36.80 -6.74 -14.06
N ASN A 7 -38.08 -6.49 -14.36
CA ASN A 7 -39.00 -5.77 -13.48
C ASN A 7 -39.35 -6.49 -12.16
N ARG A 8 -38.94 -7.76 -12.00
CA ARG A 8 -39.11 -8.54 -10.76
C ARG A 8 -37.83 -8.61 -9.92
N LEU A 9 -36.75 -7.99 -10.40
CA LEU A 9 -35.46 -7.94 -9.74
C LEU A 9 -35.18 -6.49 -9.35
N THR A 10 -34.63 -6.29 -8.16
CA THR A 10 -34.03 -5.03 -7.77
C THR A 10 -32.54 -5.15 -8.05
N SER A 11 -32.06 -4.44 -9.06
CA SER A 11 -30.62 -4.32 -9.34
C SER A 11 -30.04 -3.19 -8.51
N LEU A 12 -28.93 -3.48 -7.82
CA LEU A 12 -28.11 -2.47 -7.16
C LEU A 12 -26.74 -2.50 -7.84
N ASP A 13 -26.31 -1.35 -8.34
CA ASP A 13 -24.97 -1.19 -8.85
C ASP A 13 -24.04 -0.88 -7.67
N LEU A 14 -23.02 -1.71 -7.47
CA LEU A 14 -22.06 -1.58 -6.39
C LEU A 14 -20.67 -1.37 -6.99
N GLU A 15 -19.89 -0.52 -6.33
CA GLU A 15 -18.49 -0.26 -6.66
C GLU A 15 -17.58 -0.77 -5.55
N PHE A 16 -16.36 -1.15 -5.92
CA PHE A 16 -15.36 -1.55 -4.92
C PHE A 16 -14.89 -0.32 -4.14
N SER A 17 -14.79 -0.48 -2.81
CA SER A 17 -14.24 0.53 -1.92
C SER A 17 -13.06 -0.05 -1.18
N LEU A 18 -11.86 0.45 -1.49
CA LEU A 18 -10.63 0.02 -0.82
C LEU A 18 -10.67 0.27 0.70
N SER A 19 -11.25 1.39 1.14
CA SER A 19 -11.40 1.71 2.57
C SER A 19 -12.32 0.69 3.25
N ALA A 20 -13.50 0.42 2.69
CA ALA A 20 -14.41 -0.57 3.26
C ALA A 20 -13.82 -1.99 3.25
N PHE A 21 -13.07 -2.34 2.21
CA PHE A 21 -12.40 -3.63 2.10
C PHE A 21 -11.29 -3.82 3.15
N THR A 22 -10.44 -2.81 3.35
CA THR A 22 -9.37 -2.85 4.36
C THR A 22 -9.92 -2.82 5.77
N GLU A 23 -10.98 -2.06 6.04
CA GLU A 23 -11.73 -2.10 7.30
C GLU A 23 -12.29 -3.50 7.57
N TYR A 24 -12.90 -4.14 6.56
CA TYR A 24 -13.39 -5.51 6.67
C TYR A 24 -12.27 -6.51 6.99
N MET A 25 -11.14 -6.44 6.27
CA MET A 25 -10.00 -7.32 6.51
C MET A 25 -9.42 -7.15 7.91
N THR A 26 -9.34 -5.91 8.39
CA THR A 26 -8.92 -5.56 9.75
C THR A 26 -9.87 -6.15 10.78
N ALA A 27 -11.18 -5.99 10.59
CA ALA A 27 -12.20 -6.55 11.46
C ALA A 27 -12.20 -8.09 11.50
N LYS A 28 -11.69 -8.73 10.43
CA LYS A 28 -11.49 -10.18 10.35
C LYS A 28 -10.14 -10.66 10.89
N SER A 29 -9.31 -9.76 11.43
CA SER A 29 -7.96 -10.07 11.89
C SER A 29 -7.11 -10.75 10.82
N THR A 30 -7.26 -10.29 9.58
CA THR A 30 -6.43 -10.76 8.46
C THR A 30 -4.99 -10.29 8.67
N ASN A 31 -4.02 -11.04 8.14
CA ASN A 31 -2.61 -10.69 8.21
C ASN A 31 -2.33 -9.25 7.72
N GLU A 32 -1.54 -8.49 8.47
CA GLU A 32 -1.22 -7.08 8.21
C GLU A 32 -0.54 -6.87 6.84
N VAL A 33 0.31 -7.82 6.41
CA VAL A 33 0.97 -7.76 5.11
C VAL A 33 -0.04 -7.81 3.97
N ALA A 34 -1.11 -8.61 4.11
CA ALA A 34 -2.16 -8.68 3.12
C ALA A 34 -2.95 -7.37 3.05
N ILE A 35 -3.23 -6.75 4.20
CA ILE A 35 -3.91 -5.44 4.26
C ILE A 35 -3.06 -4.36 3.59
N ALA A 36 -1.76 -4.33 3.90
CA ALA A 36 -0.82 -3.40 3.30
C ALA A 36 -0.69 -3.62 1.78
N PHE A 37 -0.67 -4.87 1.32
CA PHE A 37 -0.63 -5.17 -0.12
C PHE A 37 -1.91 -4.71 -0.84
N ALA A 38 -3.09 -4.91 -0.25
CA ALA A 38 -4.34 -4.43 -0.83
C ALA A 38 -4.34 -2.90 -1.00
N GLN A 39 -3.74 -2.17 -0.06
CA GLN A 39 -3.55 -0.72 -0.18
C GLN A 39 -2.50 -0.31 -1.21
N PHE A 40 -1.46 -1.13 -1.39
CA PHE A 40 -0.37 -0.91 -2.34
C PHE A 40 -0.74 -1.25 -3.80
N ARG A 41 -1.62 -2.24 -3.99
CA ARG A 41 -2.07 -2.74 -5.30
C ARG A 41 -3.60 -2.92 -5.34
N PRO A 42 -4.39 -1.85 -5.15
CA PRO A 42 -5.85 -1.95 -5.19
C PRO A 42 -6.35 -2.41 -6.56
N GLU A 43 -5.68 -1.99 -7.63
CA GLU A 43 -6.06 -2.29 -9.02
C GLU A 43 -6.09 -3.80 -9.32
N LEU A 44 -5.25 -4.60 -8.66
CA LEU A 44 -5.26 -6.05 -8.81
C LEU A 44 -6.59 -6.67 -8.36
N LEU A 45 -7.28 -6.06 -7.41
CA LEU A 45 -8.54 -6.56 -6.86
C LEU A 45 -9.74 -6.28 -7.79
N GLU A 46 -9.61 -5.32 -8.70
CA GLU A 46 -10.66 -4.93 -9.65
C GLU A 46 -10.37 -5.42 -11.08
N SER A 47 -9.19 -6.00 -11.33
CA SER A 47 -8.69 -6.44 -12.64
C SER A 47 -9.23 -7.80 -13.11
N PHE A 48 -10.55 -7.99 -13.06
CA PHE A 48 -11.17 -9.23 -13.54
C PHE A 48 -10.97 -9.43 -15.05
N ASP A 49 -10.50 -10.62 -15.42
CA ASP A 49 -10.28 -11.03 -16.80
C ASP A 49 -10.97 -12.38 -17.05
N PRO A 50 -11.99 -12.44 -17.94
CA PRO A 50 -12.74 -13.66 -18.20
C PRO A 50 -11.91 -14.75 -18.91
N ASP A 51 -10.79 -14.39 -19.54
CA ASP A 51 -9.91 -15.34 -20.23
C ASP A 51 -8.90 -16.00 -19.27
N LYS A 52 -8.77 -15.48 -18.04
CA LYS A 52 -7.92 -16.09 -17.00
C LYS A 52 -8.65 -17.21 -16.27
N GLY A 53 -7.95 -18.34 -16.09
CA GLY A 53 -8.44 -19.45 -15.27
C GLY A 53 -8.59 -19.11 -13.78
N VAL A 54 -7.71 -18.25 -13.25
CA VAL A 54 -7.76 -17.79 -11.85
C VAL A 54 -7.60 -16.27 -11.81
N ASN A 55 -8.52 -15.60 -11.13
CA ASN A 55 -8.55 -14.14 -10.99
C ASN A 55 -8.29 -13.72 -9.54
N CYS A 56 -7.54 -12.63 -9.37
CA CYS A 56 -7.46 -11.94 -8.10
C CYS A 56 -8.73 -11.10 -7.92
N THR A 57 -9.55 -11.47 -6.95
CA THR A 57 -10.78 -10.77 -6.57
C THR A 57 -10.70 -10.46 -5.08
N PRO A 58 -11.46 -9.51 -4.53
CA PRO A 58 -11.43 -9.21 -3.10
C PRO A 58 -11.66 -10.47 -2.25
N ARG A 59 -12.58 -11.34 -2.69
CA ARG A 59 -12.89 -12.61 -2.03
C ARG A 59 -11.74 -13.62 -2.14
N SER A 60 -11.16 -13.83 -3.32
CA SER A 60 -10.05 -14.79 -3.47
C SER A 60 -8.78 -14.28 -2.78
N PHE A 61 -8.56 -12.97 -2.73
CA PHE A 61 -7.44 -12.37 -2.00
C PHE A 61 -7.55 -12.58 -0.49
N ILE A 62 -8.74 -12.42 0.10
CA ILE A 62 -8.97 -12.79 1.52
C ILE A 62 -8.64 -14.27 1.75
N ALA A 63 -9.01 -15.16 0.83
CA ALA A 63 -8.66 -16.58 0.94
C ALA A 63 -7.14 -16.80 0.87
N ALA A 64 -6.47 -16.14 -0.07
CA ALA A 64 -5.01 -16.22 -0.24
C ALA A 64 -4.25 -15.71 1.00
N ALA A 65 -4.75 -14.67 1.65
CA ALA A 65 -4.15 -14.14 2.88
C ALA A 65 -4.07 -15.18 4.02
N ASN A 66 -4.93 -16.21 4.02
CA ASN A 66 -4.86 -17.28 5.01
C ASN A 66 -3.69 -18.25 4.79
N TYR A 67 -3.03 -18.22 3.62
CA TYR A 67 -1.90 -19.10 3.33
C TYR A 67 -0.53 -18.54 3.73
N ILE A 68 -0.49 -17.27 4.18
CA ILE A 68 0.75 -16.63 4.62
C ILE A 68 1.32 -17.40 5.82
N GLY A 69 2.55 -17.92 5.68
CA GLY A 69 3.22 -18.67 6.74
C GLY A 69 2.65 -20.06 7.03
N VAL A 70 1.76 -20.59 6.17
CA VAL A 70 1.17 -21.93 6.35
C VAL A 70 2.10 -23.03 5.84
N SER A 71 2.90 -22.76 4.80
CA SER A 71 3.81 -23.76 4.24
C SER A 71 5.05 -23.93 5.13
N PRO A 72 5.44 -25.18 5.49
CA PRO A 72 6.76 -25.45 6.03
C PRO A 72 7.83 -24.91 5.06
N GLU A 73 8.77 -24.12 5.58
CA GLU A 73 9.90 -23.54 4.83
C GLU A 73 9.50 -22.71 3.57
N GLY A 74 8.23 -22.31 3.43
CA GLY A 74 7.74 -21.56 2.28
C GLY A 74 7.64 -22.35 0.97
N THR A 75 7.86 -23.68 0.98
CA THR A 75 7.99 -24.50 -0.25
C THR A 75 6.74 -24.56 -1.13
N LEU A 76 5.56 -24.29 -0.57
CA LEU A 76 4.26 -24.33 -1.27
C LEU A 76 3.56 -22.97 -1.29
N GLU A 77 4.17 -21.91 -0.76
CA GLU A 77 3.50 -20.60 -0.70
C GLU A 77 3.15 -20.09 -2.09
N TYR A 78 4.05 -20.23 -3.07
CA TYR A 78 3.79 -19.79 -4.43
C TYR A 78 2.62 -20.54 -5.08
N GLU A 79 2.58 -21.86 -4.94
CA GLU A 79 1.55 -22.71 -5.52
C GLU A 79 0.18 -22.47 -4.88
N LEU A 80 0.14 -22.30 -3.56
CA LEU A 80 -1.09 -21.96 -2.82
C LEU A 80 -1.63 -20.58 -3.24
N MET A 81 -0.74 -19.59 -3.36
CA MET A 81 -1.12 -18.24 -3.77
C MET A 81 -1.54 -18.21 -5.24
N SER A 82 -0.74 -18.76 -6.15
CA SER A 82 -1.03 -18.75 -7.59
C SER A 82 -2.29 -19.54 -7.94
N GLY A 83 -2.55 -20.66 -7.25
CA GLY A 83 -3.81 -21.39 -7.38
C GLY A 83 -5.05 -20.63 -6.89
N THR A 84 -4.86 -19.58 -6.07
CA THR A 84 -5.97 -18.83 -5.45
C THR A 84 -6.21 -17.47 -6.10
N ILE A 85 -5.15 -16.73 -6.45
CA ILE A 85 -5.22 -15.36 -7.00
C ILE A 85 -4.55 -15.23 -8.38
N GLY A 86 -4.05 -16.33 -8.96
CA GLY A 86 -3.34 -16.36 -10.23
C GLY A 86 -1.86 -16.04 -10.09
N GLU A 87 -1.06 -16.51 -11.06
CA GLU A 87 0.41 -16.42 -11.04
C GLU A 87 0.93 -14.98 -10.94
N GLY A 88 0.31 -14.03 -11.67
CA GLY A 88 0.72 -12.63 -11.68
C GLY A 88 0.56 -11.97 -10.31
N ALA A 89 -0.64 -12.05 -9.73
CA ALA A 89 -0.92 -11.47 -8.42
C ALA A 89 -0.12 -12.17 -7.31
N ALA A 90 0.05 -13.50 -7.39
CA ALA A 90 0.87 -14.25 -6.44
C ALA A 90 2.34 -13.82 -6.47
N SER A 91 2.91 -13.62 -7.66
CA SER A 91 4.31 -13.18 -7.81
C SER A 91 4.53 -11.79 -7.19
N GLU A 92 3.62 -10.86 -7.46
CA GLU A 92 3.67 -9.52 -6.85
C GLU A 92 3.50 -9.58 -5.33
N PHE A 93 2.56 -10.39 -4.83
CA PHE A 93 2.28 -10.50 -3.41
C PHE A 93 3.45 -11.09 -2.60
N ILE A 94 4.09 -12.13 -3.13
CA ILE A 94 5.27 -12.74 -2.50
C ILE A 94 6.46 -11.78 -2.53
N GLY A 95 6.67 -11.08 -3.66
CA GLY A 95 7.69 -10.03 -3.76
C GLY A 95 7.46 -8.92 -2.73
N PHE A 96 6.22 -8.45 -2.60
CA PHE A 96 5.84 -7.45 -1.61
C PHE A 96 6.07 -7.94 -0.18
N THR A 97 5.72 -9.19 0.14
CA THR A 97 5.90 -9.74 1.49
C THR A 97 7.36 -9.72 1.93
N LYS A 98 8.29 -10.03 1.02
CA LYS A 98 9.74 -9.96 1.29
C LYS A 98 10.19 -8.53 1.60
N ILE A 99 9.72 -7.56 0.81
CA ILE A 99 10.02 -6.13 1.04
C ILE A 99 9.42 -5.68 2.36
N TYR A 100 8.18 -6.07 2.65
CA TYR A 100 7.46 -5.68 3.86
C TYR A 100 8.14 -6.18 5.13
N GLN A 101 8.71 -7.38 5.11
CA GLN A 101 9.50 -7.91 6.24
C GLN A 101 10.78 -7.12 6.52
N GLU A 102 11.30 -6.40 5.53
CA GLU A 102 12.48 -5.53 5.69
C GLU A 102 12.12 -4.09 6.08
N LEU A 103 10.83 -3.74 6.12
CA LEU A 103 10.39 -2.38 6.46
C LEU A 103 10.56 -2.14 7.97
N PRO A 104 11.22 -1.03 8.35
CA PRO A 104 11.18 -0.58 9.73
C PRO A 104 9.74 -0.19 10.12
N PRO A 105 9.32 -0.41 11.38
CA PRO A 105 7.98 -0.06 11.83
C PRO A 105 7.75 1.45 11.78
N PHE A 106 6.53 1.86 11.43
CA PHE A 106 6.15 3.27 11.26
C PHE A 106 6.43 4.11 12.52
N GLU A 107 6.16 3.55 13.69
CA GLU A 107 6.32 4.19 15.00
C GLU A 107 7.78 4.55 15.29
N GLU A 108 8.74 3.79 14.74
CA GLU A 108 10.18 4.05 14.94
C GLU A 108 10.62 5.34 14.24
N PHE A 109 10.00 5.69 13.12
CA PHE A 109 10.24 6.97 12.45
C PHE A 109 9.72 8.16 13.25
N ILE A 110 8.69 7.97 14.08
CA ILE A 110 8.19 9.02 14.96
C ILE A 110 9.07 9.13 16.21
N ALA A 111 9.42 7.98 16.80
CA ALA A 111 10.20 7.89 18.03
C ALA A 111 11.65 8.36 17.84
N ASN A 112 12.31 7.89 16.78
CA ASN A 112 13.73 8.12 16.50
C ASN A 112 14.01 8.49 15.02
N PRO A 113 13.46 9.60 14.50
CA PRO A 113 13.58 9.96 13.09
C PRO A 113 15.02 10.19 12.62
N GLU A 114 15.92 10.60 13.51
CA GLU A 114 17.32 10.87 13.17
C GLU A 114 18.22 9.64 13.31
N GLY A 115 17.87 8.70 14.19
CA GLY A 115 18.67 7.52 14.47
C GLY A 115 18.27 6.27 13.68
N ILE A 116 17.04 6.17 13.17
CA ILE A 116 16.63 5.03 12.35
C ILE A 116 17.47 4.95 11.07
N GLU A 117 17.93 3.76 10.69
CA GLU A 117 18.77 3.62 9.50
C GLU A 117 17.95 3.89 8.23
N VAL A 118 18.57 4.57 7.26
CA VAL A 118 17.97 4.73 5.93
C VAL A 118 18.16 3.43 5.17
N PRO A 119 17.08 2.78 4.68
CA PRO A 119 17.19 1.56 3.90
C PRO A 119 18.09 1.76 2.68
N LYS A 120 19.06 0.85 2.49
CA LYS A 120 20.02 0.91 1.37
C LYS A 120 19.47 0.33 0.07
N LYS A 121 18.56 -0.64 0.17
CA LYS A 121 17.90 -1.24 -1.00
C LYS A 121 16.84 -0.30 -1.54
N ALA A 122 16.81 -0.10 -2.86
CA ALA A 122 15.98 0.91 -3.51
C ALA A 122 14.47 0.61 -3.38
N ASP A 123 14.09 -0.67 -3.46
CA ASP A 123 12.72 -1.17 -3.30
C ASP A 123 12.20 -0.99 -1.87
N VAL A 124 13.00 -1.34 -0.85
CA VAL A 124 12.66 -1.14 0.57
C VAL A 124 12.55 0.36 0.88
N LEU A 125 13.45 1.18 0.36
CA LEU A 125 13.40 2.63 0.54
C LEU A 125 12.14 3.24 -0.11
N PHE A 126 11.78 2.81 -1.31
CA PHE A 126 10.55 3.23 -1.98
C PHE A 126 9.31 2.84 -1.17
N ALA A 127 9.24 1.59 -0.69
CA ALA A 127 8.16 1.11 0.15
C ALA A 127 8.07 1.88 1.49
N THR A 128 9.22 2.20 2.10
CA THR A 128 9.31 3.04 3.30
C THR A 128 8.70 4.42 3.07
N ILE A 129 9.06 5.07 1.96
CA ILE A 129 8.52 6.39 1.61
C ILE A 129 7.00 6.34 1.40
N GLN A 130 6.50 5.28 0.76
CA GLN A 130 5.06 5.11 0.61
C GLN A 130 4.38 4.91 1.96
N MET A 131 4.86 3.98 2.79
CA MET A 131 4.33 3.76 4.14
C MET A 131 4.28 5.07 4.93
N LEU A 132 5.38 5.84 4.92
CA LEU A 132 5.45 7.13 5.59
C LEU A 132 4.44 8.13 5.04
N SER A 133 4.35 8.28 3.71
CA SER A 133 3.40 9.23 3.12
C SER A 133 1.95 8.89 3.42
N TYR A 134 1.59 7.59 3.49
CA TYR A 134 0.26 7.15 3.90
C TYR A 134 0.00 7.38 5.40
N GLY A 135 0.97 7.11 6.26
CA GLY A 135 0.82 7.28 7.72
C GLY A 135 0.96 8.74 8.21
N THR A 136 1.38 9.65 7.33
CA THR A 136 1.59 11.05 7.70
C THR A 136 0.28 11.76 8.02
N THR A 137 0.24 12.38 9.19
CA THR A 137 -0.83 13.27 9.67
C THR A 137 -0.21 14.61 10.08
N LYS A 138 -1.05 15.58 10.44
CA LYS A 138 -0.55 16.89 10.92
C LYS A 138 0.30 16.74 12.18
N GLU A 139 -0.04 15.78 13.04
CA GLU A 139 0.57 15.58 14.35
C GLU A 139 1.96 14.95 14.27
N ASN A 140 2.23 14.14 13.25
CA ASN A 140 3.50 13.42 13.09
C ASN A 140 4.38 13.96 11.95
N LEU A 141 3.86 14.87 11.12
CA LEU A 141 4.55 15.43 9.95
C LEU A 141 5.95 15.98 10.29
N ASP A 142 6.06 16.75 11.38
CA ASP A 142 7.33 17.36 11.78
C ASP A 142 8.39 16.28 12.07
N ARG A 143 8.02 15.22 12.80
CA ARG A 143 8.92 14.10 13.10
C ARG A 143 9.33 13.35 11.84
N ILE A 144 8.38 13.01 10.98
CA ILE A 144 8.68 12.27 9.74
C ILE A 144 9.53 13.13 8.79
N SER A 145 9.31 14.44 8.74
CA SER A 145 10.08 15.35 7.89
C SER A 145 11.58 15.37 8.24
N LEU A 146 11.94 15.16 9.51
CA LEU A 146 13.34 15.01 9.93
C LEU A 146 13.98 13.79 9.26
N PHE A 147 13.29 12.64 9.23
CA PHE A 147 13.78 11.46 8.51
C PHE A 147 13.89 11.74 7.00
N ILE A 148 12.86 12.32 6.39
CA ILE A 148 12.84 12.61 4.95
C ILE A 148 13.98 13.56 4.56
N SER A 149 14.32 14.53 5.41
CA SER A 149 15.42 15.47 5.16
C SER A 149 16.79 14.78 5.01
N ARG A 150 16.99 13.63 5.66
CA ARG A 150 18.20 12.79 5.59
C ARG A 150 18.37 12.09 4.25
N LEU A 151 17.30 12.01 3.43
CA LEU A 151 17.35 11.49 2.06
C LEU A 151 17.97 12.50 1.08
N SER A 152 18.87 13.37 1.54
CA SER A 152 19.43 14.48 0.74
C SER A 152 20.22 13.98 -0.49
N SER A 153 20.76 12.77 -0.43
CA SER A 153 21.42 12.10 -1.56
C SER A 153 20.43 11.56 -2.62
N ASN A 154 19.13 11.61 -2.35
CA ASN A 154 18.05 11.10 -3.21
C ASN A 154 16.88 12.11 -3.24
N PRO A 155 17.07 13.32 -3.81
CA PRO A 155 16.06 14.38 -3.78
C PRO A 155 14.74 13.97 -4.42
N GLU A 156 14.76 13.10 -5.43
CA GLU A 156 13.57 12.56 -6.09
C GLU A 156 12.63 11.82 -5.12
N LYS A 157 13.21 11.15 -4.12
CA LYS A 157 12.49 10.42 -3.08
C LYS A 157 11.80 11.36 -2.09
N GLN A 158 12.45 12.48 -1.77
CA GLN A 158 11.84 13.53 -0.96
C GLN A 158 10.65 14.15 -1.68
N VAL A 159 10.82 14.48 -2.97
CA VAL A 159 9.74 15.04 -3.79
C VAL A 159 8.56 14.08 -3.88
N MET A 160 8.82 12.79 -4.09
CA MET A 160 7.79 11.76 -4.11
C MET A 160 6.98 11.73 -2.81
N TYR A 161 7.64 11.72 -1.66
CA TYR A 161 7.00 11.77 -0.35
C TYR A 161 6.06 12.98 -0.22
N TYR A 162 6.57 14.19 -0.44
CA TYR A 162 5.77 15.41 -0.25
C TYR A 162 4.62 15.53 -1.26
N LYS A 163 4.81 15.09 -2.51
CA LYS A 163 3.71 15.02 -3.50
C LYS A 163 2.61 14.08 -3.03
N SER A 164 2.95 12.90 -2.52
CA SER A 164 1.99 11.92 -2.01
C SER A 164 1.21 12.47 -0.80
N VAL A 165 1.92 13.07 0.17
CA VAL A 165 1.30 13.66 1.38
C VAL A 165 0.33 14.79 1.03
N VAL A 166 0.73 15.72 0.15
CA VAL A 166 -0.12 16.85 -0.27
C VAL A 166 -1.30 16.38 -1.11
N SER A 167 -1.11 15.38 -1.98
CA SER A 167 -2.20 14.82 -2.77
C SER A 167 -3.27 14.19 -1.89
N LYS A 168 -2.87 13.51 -0.81
CA LYS A 168 -3.80 12.89 0.15
C LYS A 168 -4.49 13.90 1.04
N ASN A 169 -3.76 14.89 1.54
CA ASN A 169 -4.31 15.95 2.38
C ASN A 169 -3.76 17.33 1.97
N PRO A 170 -4.45 18.02 1.05
CA PRO A 170 -3.98 19.30 0.52
C PRO A 170 -3.75 20.38 1.59
N LYS A 171 -4.40 20.27 2.76
CA LYS A 171 -4.22 21.23 3.86
C LYS A 171 -2.81 21.18 4.46
N LEU A 172 -2.12 20.03 4.37
CA LEU A 172 -0.77 19.85 4.91
C LEU A 172 0.28 20.68 4.18
N ILE A 173 0.00 21.20 2.97
CA ILE A 173 0.92 22.11 2.26
C ILE A 173 1.19 23.40 3.04
N MET A 174 0.28 23.78 3.95
CA MET A 174 0.40 24.99 4.76
C MET A 174 1.26 24.80 6.02
N GLU A 175 1.58 23.55 6.37
CA GLU A 175 2.40 23.26 7.54
C GLU A 175 3.88 23.66 7.30
N PRO A 176 4.60 24.10 8.34
CA PRO A 176 5.97 24.62 8.21
C PRO A 176 6.92 23.65 7.48
N ALA A 177 6.90 22.37 7.84
CA ALA A 177 7.76 21.35 7.25
C ALA A 177 7.58 21.20 5.72
N CYS A 178 6.35 21.30 5.22
CA CYS A 178 6.06 21.26 3.78
C CYS A 178 6.53 22.55 3.09
N ARG A 179 6.28 23.72 3.70
CA ARG A 179 6.70 25.01 3.13
C ARG A 179 8.21 25.15 3.04
N GLU A 180 8.94 24.70 4.07
CA GLU A 180 10.40 24.69 4.06
C GLU A 180 10.95 23.80 2.94
N PHE A 181 10.37 22.61 2.75
CA PHE A 181 10.76 21.73 1.67
C PHE A 181 10.53 22.35 0.29
N VAL A 182 9.35 22.95 0.05
CA VAL A 182 9.01 23.66 -1.19
C VAL A 182 9.98 24.82 -1.44
N ALA A 183 10.29 25.61 -0.42
CA ALA A 183 11.18 26.75 -0.53
C ALA A 183 12.61 26.33 -0.93
N LYS A 184 13.08 25.17 -0.42
CA LYS A 184 14.41 24.63 -0.68
C LYS A 184 14.53 23.89 -2.02
N ASN A 185 13.45 23.31 -2.54
CA ASN A 185 13.45 22.42 -3.70
C ASN A 185 12.60 22.93 -4.88
N LYS A 186 12.57 24.26 -5.08
CA LYS A 186 11.78 24.92 -6.14
C LYS A 186 12.02 24.33 -7.54
N GLU A 187 13.23 23.84 -7.81
CA GLU A 187 13.63 23.27 -9.10
C GLU A 187 12.95 21.93 -9.44
N PHE A 188 12.43 21.20 -8.44
CA PHE A 188 11.83 19.87 -8.65
C PHE A 188 10.29 19.87 -8.58
N MET A 189 9.68 21.03 -8.31
CA MET A 189 8.22 21.16 -8.15
C MET A 189 7.49 21.67 -9.40
N PHE A 190 8.21 22.01 -10.47
CA PHE A 190 7.65 22.49 -11.74
C PHE A 190 8.25 21.75 -12.93
#